data_AF-A0A1S9RAI4-F1
#
_entry.id   AF-A0A1S9RAI4-F1
#
_cell.length_a   1.000
_cell.length_b   1.000
_cell.length_c   1.000
_cell.angle_alpha   90.00
_cell.angle_beta   90.00
_cell.angle_gamma   90.00
#
_symmetry.space_group_name_H-M   'P 1'
#
loop_
_entity.id
_entity.type
_entity.pdbx_description
1 polymer ?
#
loop_
_entity_poly.entity_id
_entity_poly.type
_entity_poly.pdbx_seq_one_letter_code
_entity_poly.pdbx_strand_id
1 'polypeptide(L)'
;MTAAWMTRPRQYQESELQYSDITTIRDWDGFTLPEIKSNFQSLLMQAEIVPRLPSTTPREINSELELAYIFAETVHPLVRRGLLCGFEDLEADELLEEEGRTPVILGSSGDLHTPREKGYPDLMVWSENENRLERHGRLPGDFKLSHKWNMDMRYSNRHLQNEFRQVLSQVNFYMVQNVARYGFVLTDRELVVIRRSTDKDGNSIKGSLDLTKPIPWNSGLPAYDPTSGNQQARRVRFTVLLALWYLGMMASNDEDWGLW
;
A
#
# COMPACT_ATOMS: atom_id res chain seq x y z
N MET A 1 -12.27 14.43 29.70
CA MET A 1 -12.80 15.76 29.30
C MET A 1 -13.01 15.72 27.80
N THR A 2 -14.13 16.30 27.38
CA THR A 2 -14.80 16.25 26.06
C THR A 2 -13.92 16.34 24.82
N ALA A 3 -14.14 15.40 23.88
CA ALA A 3 -13.50 15.31 22.57
C ALA A 3 -13.87 16.53 21.67
N ALA A 4 -12.85 17.30 21.30
CA ALA A 4 -12.96 18.53 20.52
C ALA A 4 -12.89 18.30 18.99
N TRP A 5 -13.55 17.26 18.47
CA TRP A 5 -13.58 16.97 17.03
C TRP A 5 -14.87 17.42 16.33
N MET A 6 -15.74 18.18 17.00
CA MET A 6 -16.93 18.78 16.41
C MET A 6 -16.65 20.17 15.83
N THR A 7 -15.90 20.22 14.73
CA THR A 7 -16.07 21.21 13.66
C THR A 7 -15.31 20.70 12.44
N ARG A 8 -15.94 19.83 11.64
CA ARG A 8 -15.42 19.43 10.34
C ARG A 8 -15.48 20.65 9.40
N PRO A 9 -14.37 21.08 8.77
CA PRO A 9 -14.45 22.01 7.64
C PRO A 9 -15.28 21.36 6.53
N ARG A 10 -15.96 22.20 5.75
CA ARG A 10 -16.88 21.86 4.64
C ARG A 10 -16.51 20.54 3.96
N GLN A 11 -17.44 19.58 3.96
CA GLN A 11 -17.40 18.44 3.05
C GLN A 11 -17.17 18.97 1.63
N TYR A 12 -15.97 18.77 1.11
CA TYR A 12 -15.74 18.81 -0.32
C TYR A 12 -16.58 17.66 -0.91
N GLN A 13 -17.75 18.00 -1.47
CA GLN A 13 -18.44 17.14 -2.42
C GLN A 13 -17.59 17.12 -3.71
N GLU A 14 -16.43 16.47 -3.68
CA GLU A 14 -15.75 16.09 -4.92
C GLU A 14 -16.57 14.96 -5.53
N SER A 15 -17.48 15.34 -6.43
CA SER A 15 -18.06 14.44 -7.42
C SER A 15 -16.92 13.70 -8.13
N GLU A 16 -17.03 12.37 -8.22
CA GLU A 16 -16.15 11.42 -8.94
C GLU A 16 -14.93 12.04 -9.61
N LEU A 17 -13.73 11.79 -9.05
CA LEU A 17 -12.50 12.14 -9.74
C LEU A 17 -12.41 11.36 -11.04
N GLN A 18 -12.33 12.08 -12.15
CA GLN A 18 -12.14 11.54 -13.49
C GLN A 18 -10.65 11.55 -13.85
N TYR A 19 -10.30 10.84 -14.91
CA TYR A 19 -8.94 10.84 -15.45
C TYR A 19 -8.39 12.27 -15.67
N SER A 20 -9.26 13.24 -16.00
CA SER A 20 -8.90 14.64 -16.24
C SER A 20 -8.52 15.40 -14.97
N ASP A 21 -8.95 14.92 -13.80
CA ASP A 21 -8.58 15.52 -12.51
C ASP A 21 -7.16 15.16 -12.09
N ILE A 22 -6.55 14.14 -12.69
CA ILE A 22 -5.13 13.83 -12.55
C ILE A 22 -4.35 14.67 -13.56
N THR A 23 -3.85 15.82 -13.12
CA THR A 23 -3.16 16.79 -13.96
C THR A 23 -1.66 16.55 -14.03
N THR A 24 -1.05 16.13 -12.92
CA THR A 24 0.41 15.99 -12.80
C THR A 24 0.77 14.61 -12.26
N ILE A 25 1.72 13.94 -12.91
CA ILE A 25 2.25 12.64 -12.49
C ILE A 25 3.78 12.71 -12.50
N ARG A 26 4.40 12.56 -11.34
CA ARG A 26 5.86 12.57 -11.17
C ARG A 26 6.36 11.20 -10.72
N ASP A 27 7.67 11.01 -10.83
CA ASP A 27 8.32 9.82 -10.29
C ASP A 27 8.64 10.06 -8.81
N TRP A 28 8.42 9.03 -7.99
CA TRP A 28 8.76 9.02 -6.58
C TRP A 28 9.99 8.11 -6.35
N ASP A 29 11.15 8.74 -6.25
CA ASP A 29 12.43 8.04 -6.04
C ASP A 29 12.73 7.71 -4.56
N GLY A 30 11.86 8.14 -3.63
CA GLY A 30 12.04 7.90 -2.19
C GLY A 30 11.61 6.52 -1.72
N PHE A 31 10.76 5.81 -2.47
CA PHE A 31 10.27 4.50 -2.07
C PHE A 31 11.17 3.38 -2.63
N THR A 32 12.30 3.14 -1.96
CA THR A 32 13.35 2.24 -2.46
C THR A 32 13.93 1.33 -1.38
N LEU A 33 14.58 0.23 -1.78
CA LEU A 33 15.20 -0.69 -0.84
C LEU A 33 16.26 -0.04 0.09
N PRO A 34 17.15 0.86 -0.39
CA PRO A 34 18.04 1.60 0.50
C PRO A 34 17.30 2.39 1.58
N GLU A 35 16.21 3.07 1.22
CA GLU A 35 15.40 3.85 2.18
C GLU A 35 14.76 2.93 3.23
N ILE A 36 14.18 1.82 2.79
CA ILE A 36 13.55 0.83 3.68
C ILE A 36 14.57 0.27 4.68
N LYS A 37 15.78 -0.02 4.21
CA LYS A 37 16.87 -0.47 5.08
C LYS A 37 17.28 0.65 6.05
N SER A 38 17.44 1.88 5.57
CA SER A 38 17.80 3.00 6.44
C SER A 38 16.81 3.15 7.61
N ASN A 39 15.51 2.98 7.34
CA ASN A 39 14.46 3.17 8.33
C ASN A 39 14.23 1.95 9.24
N PHE A 40 14.44 0.72 8.73
CA PHE A 40 14.02 -0.50 9.43
C PHE A 40 15.05 -1.62 9.44
N GLN A 41 16.33 -1.33 9.23
CA GLN A 41 17.36 -2.38 9.15
C GLN A 41 17.45 -3.23 10.43
N SER A 42 17.33 -2.63 11.62
CA SER A 42 17.34 -3.39 12.88
C SER A 42 16.21 -4.40 12.92
N LEU A 43 14.98 -3.95 12.64
CA LEU A 43 13.78 -4.78 12.61
C LEU A 43 13.88 -5.90 11.56
N LEU A 44 14.32 -5.56 10.33
CA LEU A 44 14.48 -6.51 9.23
C LEU A 44 15.55 -7.59 9.48
N MET A 45 16.46 -7.36 10.43
CA MET A 45 17.49 -8.33 10.82
C MET A 45 17.11 -9.19 12.02
N GLN A 46 16.15 -8.74 12.85
CA GLN A 46 15.75 -9.39 14.09
C GLN A 46 14.45 -10.19 13.95
N ALA A 47 13.46 -9.65 13.22
CA ALA A 47 12.17 -10.29 13.02
C ALA A 47 12.26 -11.49 12.07
N GLU A 48 11.87 -12.69 12.54
CA GLU A 48 11.79 -13.90 11.73
C GLU A 48 10.35 -14.31 11.46
N ILE A 49 9.97 -14.39 10.18
CA ILE A 49 8.66 -14.87 9.75
C ILE A 49 8.82 -16.28 9.20
N VAL A 50 8.18 -17.28 9.81
CA VAL A 50 8.14 -18.64 9.26
C VAL A 50 7.24 -18.65 8.01
N PRO A 51 7.77 -18.91 6.81
CA PRO A 51 6.95 -18.95 5.60
C PRO A 51 6.05 -20.19 5.60
N ARG A 52 4.75 -19.98 5.43
CA ARG A 52 3.78 -21.05 5.15
C ARG A 52 3.08 -20.72 3.85
N LEU A 53 3.76 -20.98 2.74
CA LEU A 53 3.20 -20.83 1.40
C LEU A 53 2.54 -22.15 0.97
N PRO A 54 1.37 -22.11 0.32
CA PRO A 54 0.80 -23.30 -0.30
C PRO A 54 1.75 -23.82 -1.39
N SER A 55 1.95 -25.14 -1.45
CA SER A 55 2.79 -25.82 -2.45
C SER A 55 2.07 -26.05 -3.79
N THR A 56 0.99 -25.31 -4.05
CA THR A 56 0.12 -25.53 -5.20
C THR A 56 0.69 -24.91 -6.47
N THR A 57 0.41 -25.53 -7.61
CA THR A 57 0.79 -25.02 -8.93
C THR A 57 0.26 -23.59 -9.13
N PRO A 58 1.06 -22.66 -9.68
CA PRO A 58 0.60 -21.32 -10.03
C PRO A 58 -0.65 -21.40 -10.93
N ARG A 59 -1.72 -20.69 -10.55
CA ARG A 59 -2.93 -20.56 -11.37
C ARG A 59 -2.76 -19.41 -12.37
N GLU A 60 -3.39 -19.53 -13.54
CA GLU A 60 -3.48 -18.42 -14.47
C GLU A 60 -4.35 -17.30 -13.90
N ILE A 61 -3.89 -16.05 -14.03
CA ILE A 61 -4.62 -14.88 -13.52
C ILE A 61 -5.43 -14.28 -14.66
N ASN A 62 -6.70 -14.69 -14.74
CA ASN A 62 -7.61 -14.27 -15.81
C ASN A 62 -8.67 -13.26 -15.35
N SER A 63 -8.76 -12.98 -14.04
CA SER A 63 -9.71 -12.01 -13.47
C SER A 63 -9.13 -11.31 -12.24
N GLU A 64 -9.68 -10.15 -11.89
CA GLU A 64 -9.33 -9.43 -10.64
C GLU A 64 -9.66 -10.29 -9.39
N LEU A 65 -10.72 -11.11 -9.47
CA LEU A 65 -11.08 -12.03 -8.41
C LEU A 65 -10.03 -13.15 -8.21
N GLU A 66 -9.51 -13.73 -9.29
CA GLU A 66 -8.41 -14.70 -9.21
C GLU A 66 -7.13 -14.07 -8.65
N LEU A 67 -6.83 -12.83 -9.04
CA LEU A 67 -5.71 -12.08 -8.46
C LEU A 67 -5.90 -11.89 -6.94
N ALA A 68 -7.11 -11.52 -6.51
CA ALA A 68 -7.43 -11.38 -5.10
C ALA A 68 -7.30 -12.71 -4.33
N TYR A 69 -7.71 -13.84 -4.91
CA TYR A 69 -7.51 -15.17 -4.30
C TYR A 69 -6.03 -15.52 -4.14
N ILE A 70 -5.23 -15.35 -5.20
CA ILE A 70 -3.79 -15.62 -5.14
C ILE A 70 -3.11 -14.71 -4.11
N PHE A 71 -3.51 -13.43 -4.07
CA PHE A 71 -3.03 -12.50 -3.06
C PHE A 71 -3.35 -12.97 -1.64
N ALA A 72 -4.60 -13.38 -1.40
CA ALA A 72 -5.09 -13.86 -0.11
C ALA A 72 -4.38 -15.16 0.33
N GLU A 73 -4.03 -16.04 -0.61
CA GLU A 73 -3.35 -17.30 -0.32
C GLU A 73 -1.83 -17.13 -0.09
N THR A 74 -1.19 -16.19 -0.80
CA THR A 74 0.29 -16.17 -0.89
C THR A 74 0.95 -14.94 -0.28
N VAL A 75 0.32 -13.76 -0.34
CA VAL A 75 0.95 -12.49 0.10
C VAL A 75 0.32 -11.96 1.37
N HIS A 76 -1.01 -11.91 1.42
CA HIS A 76 -1.75 -11.33 2.53
C HIS A 76 -1.35 -11.91 3.90
N PRO A 77 -1.22 -13.24 4.08
CA PRO A 77 -0.87 -13.80 5.38
C PRO A 77 0.56 -13.46 5.79
N LEU A 78 1.48 -13.30 4.83
CA LEU A 78 2.87 -12.96 5.11
C LEU A 78 3.01 -11.48 5.49
N VAL A 79 2.32 -10.57 4.78
CA VAL A 79 2.33 -9.15 5.13
C VAL A 79 1.75 -8.93 6.52
N ARG A 80 0.60 -9.57 6.83
CA ARG A 80 -0.01 -9.48 8.17
C ARG A 80 0.91 -10.01 9.28
N ARG A 81 1.53 -11.17 9.08
CA ARG A 81 2.48 -11.73 10.05
C ARG A 81 3.73 -10.86 10.20
N GLY A 82 4.24 -10.31 9.12
CA GLY A 82 5.40 -9.42 9.17
C GLY A 82 5.11 -8.10 9.86
N LEU A 83 3.90 -7.55 9.69
CA LEU A 83 3.47 -6.37 10.45
C LEU A 83 3.30 -6.72 11.93
N LEU A 84 2.60 -7.81 12.26
CA LEU A 84 2.43 -8.26 13.65
C LEU A 84 3.77 -8.45 14.34
N CYS A 85 4.66 -9.26 13.75
CA CYS A 85 6.01 -9.50 14.29
C CYS A 85 6.80 -8.18 14.41
N GLY A 86 6.62 -7.25 13.46
CA GLY A 86 7.29 -5.96 13.49
C GLY A 86 6.81 -5.08 14.64
N PHE A 87 5.51 -5.05 14.90
CA PHE A 87 4.94 -4.28 16.02
C PHE A 87 5.22 -4.93 17.36
N GLU A 88 5.21 -6.27 17.46
CA GLU A 88 5.61 -6.99 18.69
C GLU A 88 7.07 -6.70 19.08
N ASP A 89 7.98 -6.64 18.09
CA ASP A 89 9.40 -6.30 18.32
C ASP A 89 9.56 -4.84 18.77
N LEU A 90 8.89 -3.90 18.09
CA LEU A 90 8.87 -2.48 18.49
C LEU A 90 8.23 -2.26 19.86
N GLU A 91 7.20 -3.02 20.21
CA GLU A 91 6.55 -2.95 21.53
C GLU A 91 7.48 -3.47 22.63
N ALA A 92 8.20 -4.57 22.38
CA ALA A 92 9.17 -5.14 23.30
C ALA A 92 10.33 -4.17 23.62
N ASP A 93 10.69 -3.33 22.65
CA ASP A 93 11.72 -2.29 22.79
C ASP A 93 11.15 -0.91 23.21
N GLU A 94 9.86 -0.81 23.55
CA GLU A 94 9.15 0.43 23.93
C GLU A 94 9.15 1.53 22.83
N LEU A 95 9.38 1.15 21.56
CA LEU A 95 9.55 2.08 20.43
C LEU A 95 8.25 2.50 19.75
N LEU A 96 7.11 1.81 19.99
CA LEU A 96 5.85 2.17 19.34
C LEU A 96 5.41 3.61 19.67
N GLU A 97 5.38 3.96 20.96
CA GLU A 97 5.01 5.31 21.38
C GLU A 97 6.11 6.33 21.08
N GLU A 98 7.39 5.98 21.26
CA GLU A 98 8.52 6.87 20.95
C GLU A 98 8.57 7.27 19.47
N GLU A 99 8.27 6.33 18.57
CA GLU A 99 8.24 6.59 17.12
C GLU A 99 6.88 7.10 16.62
N GLY A 100 5.89 7.30 17.50
CA GLY A 100 4.55 7.75 17.13
C GLY A 100 3.84 6.78 16.19
N ARG A 101 3.84 5.48 16.53
CA ARG A 101 3.30 4.41 15.70
C ARG A 101 2.10 3.73 16.35
N THR A 102 1.01 3.65 15.59
CA THR A 102 -0.15 2.81 15.92
C THR A 102 -0.06 1.49 15.13
N PRO A 103 -0.14 0.31 15.75
CA PRO A 103 -0.21 -0.98 15.05
C PRO A 103 -1.37 -1.04 14.05
N VAL A 104 -1.09 -1.54 12.84
CA VAL A 104 -2.05 -1.60 11.74
C VAL A 104 -2.22 -2.99 11.14
N ILE A 105 -3.37 -3.19 10.51
CA ILE A 105 -3.73 -4.42 9.81
C ILE A 105 -4.05 -4.11 8.36
N LEU A 106 -3.51 -4.93 7.44
CA LEU A 106 -3.98 -5.01 6.05
C LEU A 106 -5.15 -6.00 5.93
N GLY A 107 -6.21 -5.61 5.25
CA GLY A 107 -7.35 -6.48 4.93
C GLY A 107 -8.25 -5.92 3.84
N SER A 108 -9.44 -6.49 3.72
CA SER A 108 -10.47 -6.01 2.78
C SER A 108 -11.19 -4.79 3.38
N SER A 109 -11.57 -3.86 2.52
CA SER A 109 -12.32 -2.66 2.87
C SER A 109 -13.74 -2.92 3.43
N GLY A 110 -14.26 -4.15 3.30
CA GLY A 110 -15.55 -4.55 3.89
C GLY A 110 -15.61 -4.45 5.42
N ASP A 111 -14.48 -4.21 6.08
CA ASP A 111 -14.37 -3.97 7.52
C ASP A 111 -14.48 -2.49 7.93
N LEU A 112 -14.66 -1.57 6.98
CA LEU A 112 -14.77 -0.14 7.27
C LEU A 112 -16.21 0.29 7.59
N HIS A 113 -16.35 1.19 8.57
CA HIS A 113 -17.63 1.62 9.12
C HIS A 113 -18.62 2.23 8.12
N THR A 114 -18.15 2.89 7.05
CA THR A 114 -19.05 3.67 6.18
C THR A 114 -19.20 3.05 4.80
N PRO A 115 -20.41 2.55 4.45
CA PRO A 115 -20.86 2.42 3.08
C PRO A 115 -20.69 3.75 2.38
N ARG A 116 -19.75 3.82 1.44
CA ARG A 116 -19.57 4.99 0.59
C ARG A 116 -20.29 4.68 -0.72
N GLU A 117 -21.18 5.59 -1.12
CA GLU A 117 -22.13 5.41 -2.25
C GLU A 117 -21.47 4.98 -3.58
N LYS A 118 -20.15 5.12 -3.71
CA LYS A 118 -19.39 4.93 -4.95
C LYS A 118 -18.31 3.84 -4.87
N GLY A 119 -18.45 2.93 -3.91
CA GLY A 119 -17.61 1.73 -3.77
C GLY A 119 -16.47 1.89 -2.76
N TYR A 120 -15.74 0.80 -2.58
CA TYR A 120 -14.61 0.69 -1.66
C TYR A 120 -13.35 0.27 -2.42
N PRO A 121 -12.15 0.63 -1.96
CA PRO A 121 -10.93 0.02 -2.48
C PRO A 121 -10.95 -1.49 -2.20
N ASP A 122 -10.32 -2.31 -3.03
CA ASP A 122 -10.26 -3.76 -2.76
C ASP A 122 -9.55 -4.10 -1.45
N LEU A 123 -8.51 -3.32 -1.12
CA LEU A 123 -7.68 -3.44 0.07
C LEU A 123 -7.66 -2.15 0.88
N MET A 124 -7.50 -2.30 2.19
CA MET A 124 -7.29 -1.19 3.11
C MET A 124 -6.34 -1.59 4.24
N VAL A 125 -5.51 -0.65 4.70
CA VAL A 125 -4.84 -0.73 6.00
C VAL A 125 -5.54 0.17 7.00
N TRP A 126 -5.68 -0.29 8.24
CA TRP A 126 -6.34 0.45 9.33
C TRP A 126 -5.72 0.09 10.68
N SER A 127 -5.96 0.90 11.71
CA SER A 127 -5.48 0.65 13.07
C SER A 127 -6.11 -0.60 13.69
N GLU A 128 -5.30 -1.50 14.24
CA GLU A 128 -5.76 -2.77 14.82
C GLU A 128 -6.80 -2.57 15.93
N ASN A 129 -6.53 -1.62 16.82
CA ASN A 129 -7.26 -1.39 18.05
C ASN A 129 -8.48 -0.47 17.90
N GLU A 130 -8.77 0.04 16.69
CA GLU A 130 -9.96 0.85 16.45
C GLU A 130 -11.22 -0.02 16.40
N ASN A 131 -12.26 0.45 17.08
CA ASN A 131 -13.60 -0.12 16.99
C ASN A 131 -14.02 -0.18 15.52
N ARG A 132 -14.53 -1.33 15.07
CA ARG A 132 -15.00 -1.53 13.68
C ARG A 132 -15.99 -0.46 13.21
N LEU A 133 -16.77 0.12 14.14
CA LEU A 133 -17.73 1.20 13.85
C LEU A 133 -17.09 2.61 13.79
N GLU A 134 -15.82 2.75 14.11
CA GLU A 134 -15.11 4.03 14.09
C GLU A 134 -13.84 3.95 13.23
N ARG A 135 -13.53 2.75 12.74
CA ARG A 135 -12.30 2.43 12.05
C ARG A 135 -12.09 3.29 10.81
N HIS A 136 -10.95 3.96 10.79
CA HIS A 136 -10.51 4.81 9.69
C HIS A 136 -9.50 4.08 8.82
N GLY A 137 -9.69 4.14 7.51
CA GLY A 137 -8.71 3.65 6.56
C GLY A 137 -7.49 4.56 6.52
N ARG A 138 -6.28 4.00 6.57
CA ARG A 138 -5.01 4.73 6.50
C ARG A 138 -4.29 4.57 5.15
N LEU A 139 -4.54 3.48 4.44
CA LEU A 139 -3.91 3.19 3.14
C LEU A 139 -4.86 2.37 2.25
N PRO A 140 -5.55 2.98 1.28
CA PRO A 140 -6.35 2.26 0.29
C PRO A 140 -5.48 1.60 -0.79
N GLY A 141 -5.92 0.47 -1.31
CA GLY A 141 -5.32 -0.17 -2.47
C GLY A 141 -6.33 -0.88 -3.36
N ASP A 142 -6.04 -0.97 -4.65
CA ASP A 142 -6.97 -1.52 -5.65
C ASP A 142 -6.29 -2.59 -6.51
N PHE A 143 -7.03 -3.65 -6.85
CA PHE A 143 -6.58 -4.65 -7.81
C PHE A 143 -6.94 -4.23 -9.24
N LYS A 144 -6.01 -4.49 -10.16
CA LYS A 144 -6.26 -4.43 -11.60
C LYS A 144 -5.54 -5.55 -12.30
N LEU A 145 -6.04 -6.00 -13.44
CA LEU A 145 -5.24 -6.85 -14.32
C LEU A 145 -4.27 -6.00 -15.12
N SER A 146 -3.07 -6.53 -15.35
CA SER A 146 -1.98 -5.85 -16.03
C SER A 146 -2.31 -5.51 -17.49
N HIS A 147 -3.21 -6.27 -18.12
CA HIS A 147 -3.72 -5.94 -19.45
C HIS A 147 -4.76 -4.79 -19.45
N LYS A 148 -5.34 -4.46 -18.28
CA LYS A 148 -6.24 -3.31 -18.10
C LYS A 148 -5.49 -2.07 -17.61
N TRP A 149 -4.46 -2.27 -16.78
CA TRP A 149 -3.68 -1.19 -16.20
C TRP A 149 -2.25 -1.65 -15.90
N ASN A 150 -1.26 -0.90 -16.36
CA ASN A 150 0.16 -1.07 -15.99
C ASN A 150 0.91 0.26 -16.21
N MET A 151 2.12 0.36 -15.67
CA MET A 151 2.95 1.56 -15.75
C MET A 151 3.33 1.95 -17.19
N ASP A 152 3.48 0.99 -18.11
CA ASP A 152 3.81 1.29 -19.51
C ASP A 152 2.72 2.12 -20.20
N MET A 153 1.46 2.02 -19.74
CA MET A 153 0.35 2.81 -20.27
C MET A 153 0.52 4.32 -20.05
N ARG A 154 1.29 4.74 -19.03
CA ARG A 154 1.60 6.16 -18.75
C ARG A 154 2.22 6.88 -19.95
N TYR A 155 3.01 6.18 -20.74
CA TYR A 155 3.73 6.73 -21.89
C TYR A 155 3.19 6.22 -23.24
N SER A 156 2.05 5.55 -23.24
CA SER A 156 1.44 4.96 -24.43
C SER A 156 0.59 5.97 -25.22
N ASN A 157 -0.30 5.50 -26.09
CA ASN A 157 -1.24 6.36 -26.82
C ASN A 157 -2.25 7.04 -25.87
N ARG A 158 -2.90 8.12 -26.34
CA ARG A 158 -3.81 8.95 -25.52
C ARG A 158 -4.94 8.15 -24.84
N HIS A 159 -5.50 7.16 -25.52
CA HIS A 159 -6.58 6.35 -24.93
C HIS A 159 -6.05 5.57 -23.72
N LEU A 160 -4.93 4.87 -23.85
CA LEU A 160 -4.31 4.14 -22.75
C LEU A 160 -3.80 5.08 -21.63
N GLN A 161 -3.34 6.29 -21.96
CA GLN A 161 -3.00 7.30 -20.95
C GLN A 161 -4.22 7.76 -20.14
N ASN A 162 -5.39 7.87 -20.77
CA ASN A 162 -6.63 8.21 -20.08
C ASN A 162 -7.07 7.06 -19.15
N GLU A 163 -7.03 5.81 -19.63
CA GLU A 163 -7.30 4.62 -18.79
C GLU A 163 -6.33 4.54 -17.61
N PHE A 164 -5.03 4.83 -17.84
CA PHE A 164 -4.03 4.89 -16.79
C PHE A 164 -4.41 5.90 -15.70
N ARG A 165 -4.81 7.12 -16.11
CA ARG A 165 -5.24 8.19 -15.20
C ARG A 165 -6.58 7.91 -14.53
N GLN A 166 -7.47 7.14 -15.16
CA GLN A 166 -8.78 6.80 -14.60
C GLN A 166 -8.66 5.90 -13.38
N VAL A 167 -7.75 4.93 -13.40
CA VAL A 167 -7.46 4.12 -12.19
C VAL A 167 -6.78 4.96 -11.11
N LEU A 168 -5.87 5.87 -11.48
CA LEU A 168 -5.27 6.79 -10.52
C LEU A 168 -6.29 7.74 -9.88
N SER A 169 -7.28 8.22 -10.65
CA SER A 169 -8.34 9.08 -10.13
C SER A 169 -9.22 8.33 -9.14
N GLN A 170 -9.51 7.05 -9.41
CA GLN A 170 -10.21 6.16 -8.49
C GLN A 170 -9.45 5.96 -7.18
N VAL A 171 -8.16 5.60 -7.23
CA VAL A 171 -7.38 5.42 -5.98
C VAL A 171 -7.22 6.75 -5.24
N ASN A 172 -6.97 7.86 -5.95
CA ASN A 172 -6.88 9.18 -5.33
C ASN A 172 -8.20 9.59 -4.68
N PHE A 173 -9.35 9.20 -5.24
CA PHE A 173 -10.65 9.42 -4.61
C PHE A 173 -10.72 8.69 -3.27
N TYR A 174 -10.29 7.43 -3.19
CA TYR A 174 -10.20 6.70 -1.92
C TYR A 174 -9.22 7.35 -0.94
N MET A 175 -8.10 7.86 -1.43
CA MET A 175 -7.10 8.54 -0.60
C MET A 175 -7.67 9.84 0.01
N VAL A 176 -8.28 10.70 -0.80
CA VAL A 176 -8.97 11.92 -0.32
C VAL A 176 -10.04 11.58 0.70
N GLN A 177 -10.84 10.57 0.41
CA GLN A 177 -11.92 10.08 1.26
C GLN A 177 -11.46 9.60 2.64
N ASN A 178 -10.24 9.08 2.74
CA ASN A 178 -9.66 8.54 3.95
C ASN A 178 -8.56 9.44 4.54
N VAL A 179 -8.38 10.65 3.97
CA VAL A 179 -7.30 11.57 4.36
C VAL A 179 -5.90 10.94 4.19
N ALA A 180 -5.80 9.85 3.43
CA ALA A 180 -4.58 9.08 3.26
C ALA A 180 -3.59 9.82 2.34
N ARG A 181 -2.32 9.84 2.75
CA ARG A 181 -1.19 10.35 1.96
C ARG A 181 -0.80 9.38 0.86
N TYR A 182 -0.93 8.09 1.14
CA TYR A 182 -0.48 7.00 0.30
C TYR A 182 -1.65 6.13 -0.18
N GLY A 183 -1.46 5.48 -1.32
CA GLY A 183 -2.34 4.47 -1.89
C GLY A 183 -1.55 3.58 -2.84
N PHE A 184 -2.17 2.55 -3.40
CA PHE A 184 -1.48 1.70 -4.38
C PHE A 184 -2.41 1.02 -5.38
N VAL A 185 -1.84 0.62 -6.50
CA VAL A 185 -2.47 -0.31 -7.45
C VAL A 185 -1.62 -1.56 -7.52
N LEU A 186 -2.24 -2.71 -7.33
CA LEU A 186 -1.61 -4.02 -7.44
C LEU A 186 -2.18 -4.77 -8.64
N THR A 187 -1.29 -5.25 -9.50
CA THR A 187 -1.63 -6.06 -10.67
C THR A 187 -0.99 -7.43 -10.61
N ASP A 188 -1.29 -8.33 -11.54
CA ASP A 188 -0.59 -9.61 -11.71
C ASP A 188 0.89 -9.46 -12.14
N ARG A 189 1.35 -8.25 -12.47
CA ARG A 189 2.74 -8.01 -12.90
C ARG A 189 3.54 -7.13 -11.94
N GLU A 190 2.88 -6.18 -11.30
CA GLU A 190 3.56 -5.12 -10.54
C GLU A 190 2.67 -4.50 -9.46
N LEU A 191 3.33 -3.92 -8.46
CA LEU A 191 2.78 -2.96 -7.52
C LEU A 191 3.30 -1.57 -7.88
N VAL A 192 2.40 -0.59 -7.95
CA VAL A 192 2.76 0.84 -8.06
C VAL A 192 2.20 1.56 -6.85
N VAL A 193 3.07 2.20 -6.09
CA VAL A 193 2.67 3.01 -4.94
C VAL A 193 2.44 4.44 -5.39
N ILE A 194 1.37 5.02 -4.87
CA ILE A 194 0.88 6.36 -5.17
C ILE A 194 1.06 7.21 -3.92
N ARG A 195 1.69 8.37 -4.06
CA ARG A 195 1.76 9.40 -3.03
C ARG A 195 1.09 10.67 -3.54
N ARG A 196 0.21 11.28 -2.74
CA ARG A 196 -0.31 12.61 -3.05
C ARG A 196 0.80 13.64 -2.89
N SER A 197 1.08 14.42 -3.95
CA SER A 197 2.09 15.47 -3.86
C SER A 197 1.62 16.58 -2.92
N THR A 198 2.55 17.18 -2.19
CA THR A 198 2.30 18.35 -1.34
C THR A 198 3.08 19.57 -1.84
N ASP A 199 2.60 20.76 -1.49
CA ASP A 199 3.38 21.97 -1.60
C ASP A 199 4.44 22.06 -0.47
N LYS A 200 5.17 23.17 -0.45
CA LYS A 200 6.22 23.46 0.53
C LYS A 200 5.70 23.57 1.98
N ASP A 201 4.41 23.80 2.15
CA ASP A 201 3.75 23.99 3.44
C ASP A 201 3.05 22.69 3.89
N GLY A 202 3.20 21.60 3.13
CA GLY A 202 2.64 20.28 3.44
C GLY A 202 1.21 20.07 2.92
N ASN A 203 0.62 21.03 2.22
CA ASN A 203 -0.76 20.91 1.74
C ASN A 203 -0.82 20.10 0.45
N SER A 204 -1.83 19.25 0.30
CA SER A 204 -2.00 18.46 -0.93
C SER A 204 -2.23 19.34 -2.16
N ILE A 205 -1.46 19.08 -3.22
CA ILE A 205 -1.65 19.70 -4.53
C ILE A 205 -2.69 18.89 -5.30
N LYS A 206 -3.85 19.51 -5.57
CA LYS A 206 -4.96 18.87 -6.27
C LYS A 206 -4.51 18.31 -7.63
N GLY A 207 -4.81 17.03 -7.87
CA GLY A 207 -4.51 16.34 -9.12
C GLY A 207 -3.04 16.01 -9.36
N SER A 208 -2.16 16.24 -8.37
CA SER A 208 -0.75 15.89 -8.47
C SER A 208 -0.43 14.64 -7.66
N LEU A 209 0.10 13.63 -8.34
CA LEU A 209 0.51 12.35 -7.75
C LEU A 209 1.98 12.08 -8.08
N ASP A 210 2.70 11.50 -7.11
CA ASP A 210 4.01 10.93 -7.34
C ASP A 210 3.89 9.39 -7.31
N LEU A 211 4.45 8.71 -8.29
CA LEU A 211 4.35 7.25 -8.46
C LEU A 211 5.72 6.61 -8.35
N THR A 212 5.79 5.46 -7.69
CA THR A 212 7.03 4.66 -7.67
C THR A 212 7.29 4.03 -9.03
N LYS A 213 8.54 3.62 -9.27
CA LYS A 213 8.83 2.64 -10.32
C LYS A 213 8.04 1.35 -10.05
N PRO A 214 7.64 0.60 -11.09
CA PRO A 214 6.87 -0.62 -10.90
C PRO A 214 7.68 -1.66 -10.12
N ILE A 215 7.08 -2.17 -9.04
CA ILE A 215 7.71 -3.13 -8.14
C ILE A 215 7.23 -4.53 -8.54
N PRO A 216 8.11 -5.43 -9.00
CA PRO A 216 7.71 -6.74 -9.48
C PRO A 216 7.33 -7.69 -8.35
N TRP A 217 6.43 -8.64 -8.62
CA TRP A 217 6.17 -9.80 -7.75
C TRP A 217 7.44 -10.62 -7.54
N ASN A 218 8.01 -11.01 -8.67
CA ASN A 218 9.09 -11.96 -8.73
C ASN A 218 10.40 -11.22 -8.82
N SER A 219 11.02 -11.13 -7.67
CA SER A 219 12.45 -11.20 -7.61
C SER A 219 12.91 -12.42 -6.80
N GLY A 220 12.16 -13.53 -6.88
CA GLY A 220 12.50 -14.83 -6.29
C GLY A 220 12.75 -14.76 -4.79
N LEU A 221 11.88 -15.37 -3.98
CA LEU A 221 12.47 -16.25 -2.99
C LEU A 221 13.35 -17.20 -3.81
N PRO A 222 14.70 -17.26 -3.62
CA PRO A 222 15.42 -18.38 -4.19
C PRO A 222 14.64 -19.61 -3.75
N ALA A 223 14.33 -20.53 -4.67
CA ALA A 223 14.07 -21.88 -4.24
C ALA A 223 15.18 -22.19 -3.22
N TYR A 224 14.79 -22.37 -1.96
CA TYR A 224 15.73 -22.69 -0.91
C TYR A 224 16.37 -24.01 -1.33
N ASP A 225 17.55 -23.92 -1.91
CA ASP A 225 18.40 -25.05 -2.26
C ASP A 225 19.50 -25.10 -1.19
N PRO A 226 19.29 -25.87 -0.11
CA PRO A 226 20.27 -26.01 0.97
C PRO A 226 21.58 -26.66 0.52
N THR A 227 21.66 -27.17 -0.72
CA THR A 227 22.85 -27.81 -1.29
C THR A 227 23.69 -26.87 -2.17
N SER A 228 23.18 -25.71 -2.56
CA SER A 228 23.93 -24.76 -3.39
C SER A 228 24.78 -23.82 -2.53
N GLY A 229 26.04 -24.19 -2.32
CA GLY A 229 27.07 -23.41 -1.60
C GLY A 229 27.44 -22.03 -2.20
N ASN A 230 26.63 -21.50 -3.12
CA ASN A 230 26.82 -20.18 -3.71
C ASN A 230 26.17 -19.10 -2.83
N GLN A 231 26.97 -18.53 -1.93
CA GLN A 231 26.60 -17.37 -1.08
C GLN A 231 26.18 -16.11 -1.89
N GLN A 232 26.27 -16.14 -3.22
CA GLN A 232 26.00 -15.01 -4.12
C GLN A 232 24.51 -14.84 -4.51
N ALA A 233 23.60 -15.72 -4.04
CA ALA A 233 22.17 -15.67 -4.35
C ALA A 233 21.29 -14.98 -3.27
N ARG A 234 21.87 -14.37 -2.23
CA ARG A 234 21.15 -13.58 -1.21
C ARG A 234 21.01 -12.09 -1.57
N ARG A 235 20.73 -11.76 -2.83
CA ARG A 235 20.31 -10.38 -3.14
C ARG A 235 18.90 -10.21 -2.59
N VAL A 236 18.76 -9.52 -1.45
CA VAL A 236 17.48 -8.95 -1.01
C VAL A 236 17.01 -8.06 -2.16
N ARG A 237 15.93 -8.46 -2.82
CA ARG A 237 15.36 -7.71 -3.93
C ARG A 237 14.05 -7.08 -3.46
N PHE A 238 13.76 -5.91 -4.00
CA PHE A 238 12.56 -5.17 -3.64
C PHE A 238 11.35 -5.81 -4.32
N THR A 239 10.51 -6.47 -3.52
CA THR A 239 9.35 -7.25 -3.96
C THR A 239 8.06 -6.58 -3.52
N VAL A 240 6.94 -6.99 -4.15
CA VAL A 240 5.58 -6.66 -3.69
C VAL A 240 5.41 -6.93 -2.19
N LEU A 241 5.93 -8.05 -1.68
CA LEU A 241 5.81 -8.41 -0.26
C LEU A 241 6.49 -7.39 0.65
N LEU A 242 7.75 -7.06 0.39
CA LEU A 242 8.50 -6.09 1.19
C LEU A 242 7.90 -4.68 1.06
N ALA A 243 7.44 -4.32 -0.14
CA ALA A 243 6.81 -3.03 -0.39
C ALA A 243 5.48 -2.87 0.37
N LEU A 244 4.62 -3.90 0.39
CA LEU A 244 3.36 -3.87 1.13
C LEU A 244 3.58 -3.87 2.64
N TRP A 245 4.57 -4.61 3.15
CA TRP A 245 4.96 -4.52 4.55
C TRP A 245 5.45 -3.10 4.91
N TYR A 246 6.34 -2.53 4.10
CA TYR A 246 6.86 -1.17 4.35
C TYR A 246 5.74 -0.12 4.27
N LEU A 247 4.80 -0.27 3.34
CA LEU A 247 3.59 0.55 3.28
C LEU A 247 2.73 0.46 4.55
N GLY A 248 2.60 -0.74 5.13
CA GLY A 248 1.95 -0.90 6.42
C GLY A 248 2.70 -0.17 7.54
N MET A 249 4.04 -0.25 7.57
CA MET A 249 4.86 0.53 8.51
C MET A 249 4.71 2.04 8.29
N MET A 250 4.62 2.52 7.06
CA MET A 250 4.36 3.94 6.77
C MET A 250 2.96 4.36 7.24
N ALA A 251 1.95 3.52 7.00
CA ALA A 251 0.58 3.76 7.47
C ALA A 251 0.45 3.71 9.01
N SER A 252 1.42 3.11 9.70
CA SER A 252 1.47 3.05 11.16
C SER A 252 1.92 4.38 11.79
N ASN A 253 2.69 5.22 11.07
CA ASN A 253 3.24 6.47 11.61
C ASN A 253 2.15 7.55 11.67
N ASP A 254 1.77 7.97 12.88
CA ASP A 254 0.62 8.83 13.17
C ASP A 254 0.74 10.26 12.61
N GLU A 255 1.96 10.71 12.26
CA GLU A 255 2.22 12.03 11.68
C GLU A 255 2.29 12.00 10.15
N ASP A 256 2.64 10.86 9.54
CA ASP A 256 2.93 10.76 8.11
C ASP A 256 1.82 10.10 7.28
N TRP A 257 1.04 9.18 7.87
CA TRP A 257 0.05 8.41 7.08
C TRP A 257 -1.02 9.30 6.43
N GLY A 258 -1.33 10.44 7.06
CA GLY A 258 -2.40 11.35 6.69
C GLY A 258 -1.96 12.67 6.03
N LEU A 259 -2.91 13.33 5.37
CA LEU A 259 -2.80 14.71 4.88
C LEU A 259 -4.01 15.52 5.40
N TRP A 260 -3.86 16.08 6.61
CA TRP A 260 -4.89 16.80 7.36
C TRP A 260 -5.11 18.24 6.88
#